data_AF-G5ND09-F1
#
_entry.id   AF-G5ND09-F1
#
_cell.length_a   1.000
_cell.length_b   1.000
_cell.length_c   1.000
_cell.angle_alpha   90.00
_cell.angle_beta   90.00
_cell.angle_gamma   90.00
#
_symmetry.space_group_name_H-M   'P 1'
#
loop_
_entity.id
_entity.type
_entity.pdbx_description
1 polymer ?
#
loop_
_entity_poly.entity_id
_entity_poly.type
_entity_poly.pdbx_seq_one_letter_code
_entity_poly.pdbx_strand_id
1 'polypeptide(L)'
;MTTNRAFEIRSGYSHTLGANYDGEGVNFAIFSAHAERVELCLYDPSGEHEIARLELPEYTDEIWHGYVPKLQPGALYGYRVYGPYDPENGHRFNPNKLL
;
A
#
# COMPACT_ATOMS: atom_id res chain seq x y z
N MET A 1 25.25 -4.85 -2.76
CA MET A 1 24.70 -6.19 -2.49
C MET A 1 23.24 -6.01 -2.15
N THR A 2 22.35 -6.11 -3.14
CA THR A 2 20.91 -5.95 -2.93
C THR A 2 20.40 -7.28 -2.36
N THR A 3 20.31 -7.37 -1.04
CA THR A 3 19.64 -8.51 -0.40
C THR A 3 18.18 -8.49 -0.87
N ASN A 4 17.80 -9.50 -1.64
CA ASN A 4 16.42 -9.73 -2.04
C ASN A 4 15.61 -10.03 -0.77
N ARG A 5 15.10 -8.99 -0.12
CA ARG A 5 14.30 -9.09 1.10
C ARG A 5 12.87 -9.35 0.66
N ALA A 6 12.42 -10.59 0.77
CA ALA A 6 11.00 -10.90 0.59
C ALA A 6 10.22 -10.20 1.71
N PHE A 7 9.34 -9.27 1.34
CA PHE A 7 8.40 -8.66 2.27
C PHE A 7 7.16 -9.55 2.40
N GLU A 8 6.67 -9.67 3.63
CA GLU A 8 5.40 -10.36 3.95
C GLU A 8 4.35 -9.28 4.24
N ILE A 9 3.10 -9.52 3.85
CA ILE A 9 1.97 -8.70 4.25
C ILE A 9 0.91 -9.56 4.96
N ARG A 10 0.40 -9.04 6.08
CA ARG A 10 -0.65 -9.65 6.91
C ARG A 10 -1.89 -8.77 6.93
N SER A 11 -2.98 -9.24 7.52
CA SER A 11 -4.27 -8.54 7.54
C SER A 11 -4.22 -7.11 8.10
N GLY A 12 -3.44 -6.85 9.15
CA GLY A 12 -3.41 -5.52 9.78
C GLY A 12 -4.77 -5.09 10.32
N TYR A 13 -5.01 -3.78 10.39
CA TYR A 13 -6.25 -3.20 10.90
C TYR A 13 -6.68 -1.93 10.16
N SER A 14 -8.00 -1.68 10.07
CA SER A 14 -8.61 -0.56 9.34
C SER A 14 -8.75 0.73 10.14
N HIS A 15 -8.78 0.67 11.47
CA HIS A 15 -9.28 1.76 12.31
C HIS A 15 -8.37 3.01 12.40
N THR A 16 -7.09 2.91 12.04
CA THR A 16 -6.17 4.06 11.98
C THR A 16 -5.61 4.19 10.58
N LEU A 17 -6.04 5.22 9.86
CA LEU A 17 -5.61 5.51 8.50
C LEU A 17 -4.12 5.89 8.43
N GLY A 18 -3.53 5.68 7.26
CA GLY A 18 -2.14 5.96 6.96
C GLY A 18 -1.19 4.81 7.34
N ALA A 19 0.10 5.13 7.37
CA ALA A 19 1.17 4.21 7.76
C ALA A 19 1.53 4.44 9.24
N ASN A 20 1.35 3.42 10.07
CA ASN A 20 1.51 3.49 11.51
C ASN A 20 2.50 2.42 12.00
N TYR A 21 3.63 2.85 12.58
CA TYR A 21 4.63 1.96 13.16
C TYR A 21 4.27 1.62 14.60
N ASP A 22 4.32 0.33 14.96
CA ASP A 22 3.94 -0.16 16.30
C ASP A 22 5.13 -0.65 17.14
N GLY A 23 6.36 -0.60 16.61
CA GLY A 23 7.56 -1.15 17.25
C GLY A 23 8.05 -2.46 16.62
N GLU A 24 7.19 -3.19 15.92
CA GLU A 24 7.50 -4.47 15.28
C GLU A 24 7.33 -4.44 13.76
N GLY A 25 6.58 -3.48 13.24
CA GLY A 25 6.29 -3.32 11.82
C GLY A 25 5.38 -2.12 11.55
N VAL A 26 4.85 -2.04 10.34
CA VAL A 26 4.00 -0.91 9.93
C VAL A 26 2.65 -1.41 9.44
N ASN A 27 1.58 -0.88 10.04
CA ASN A 27 0.22 -1.04 9.54
C ASN A 27 -0.08 0.05 8.51
N PHE A 28 -0.61 -0.34 7.36
CA PHE A 28 -1.08 0.55 6.31
C PHE A 28 -2.60 0.43 6.21
N ALA A 29 -3.29 1.56 6.21
CA ALA A 29 -4.72 1.63 5.97
C ALA A 29 -5.07 2.83 5.08
N ILE A 30 -5.84 2.61 4.02
CA ILE A 30 -6.21 3.63 3.04
C ILE A 30 -7.67 3.48 2.63
N PHE A 31 -8.42 4.57 2.72
CA PHE A 31 -9.79 4.64 2.23
C PHE A 31 -9.85 4.64 0.71
N SER A 32 -10.65 3.76 0.12
CA SER A 32 -11.04 3.83 -1.29
C SER A 32 -12.27 2.95 -1.59
N ALA A 33 -13.46 3.56 -1.56
CA ALA A 33 -14.73 2.86 -1.75
C ALA A 33 -14.93 2.23 -3.15
N HIS A 34 -14.22 2.73 -4.17
CA HIS A 34 -14.37 2.29 -5.56
C HIS A 34 -13.12 1.62 -6.14
N ALA A 35 -12.08 1.42 -5.32
CA ALA A 35 -10.95 0.63 -5.75
C ALA A 35 -11.37 -0.85 -5.87
N GLU A 36 -10.83 -1.53 -6.87
CA GLU A 36 -10.97 -2.98 -7.02
C GLU A 36 -9.78 -3.73 -6.43
N ARG A 37 -8.64 -3.04 -6.30
CA ARG A 37 -7.41 -3.55 -5.69
C ARG A 37 -6.49 -2.39 -5.31
N VAL A 38 -5.78 -2.53 -4.21
CA VAL A 38 -4.74 -1.60 -3.78
C VAL A 38 -3.42 -2.33 -3.60
N GLU A 39 -2.36 -1.83 -4.24
CA GLU A 39 -1.00 -2.31 -4.06
C GLU A 39 -0.17 -1.26 -3.32
N LEU A 40 0.46 -1.67 -2.22
CA LEU A 40 1.52 -0.95 -1.51
C LEU A 40 2.85 -1.17 -2.25
N CYS A 41 3.46 -0.09 -2.72
CA CYS A 41 4.77 -0.11 -3.37
C CYS A 41 5.82 0.40 -2.38
N LEU A 42 6.85 -0.40 -2.11
CA LEU A 42 7.98 -0.01 -1.25
C LEU A 42 9.18 0.33 -2.11
N TYR A 43 9.95 1.32 -1.68
CA TYR A 43 11.12 1.83 -2.40
C TYR A 43 12.39 1.71 -1.57
N ASP A 44 13.52 1.68 -2.26
CA ASP A 44 14.83 1.82 -1.65
C ASP A 44 14.98 3.20 -0.96
N PRO A 45 16.01 3.40 -0.11
CA PRO A 45 16.18 4.68 0.59
C PRO A 45 16.45 5.88 -0.32
N SER A 46 16.85 5.68 -1.59
CA SER A 46 16.96 6.79 -2.55
C SER A 46 15.61 7.16 -3.17
N GLY A 47 14.61 6.27 -3.11
CA GLY A 47 13.31 6.44 -3.73
C GLY A 47 13.30 6.18 -5.23
N GLU A 48 14.41 5.70 -5.79
CA GLU A 48 14.57 5.52 -7.25
C GLU A 48 14.09 4.14 -7.71
N HIS A 49 14.23 3.13 -6.86
CA HIS A 49 13.88 1.76 -7.22
C HIS A 49 12.76 1.22 -6.33
N GLU A 50 11.69 0.76 -6.97
CA GLU A 50 10.68 -0.07 -6.31
C GLU A 50 11.32 -1.41 -5.93
N ILE A 51 11.36 -1.71 -4.63
CA ILE A 51 11.96 -2.93 -4.08
C ILE A 51 10.93 -3.99 -3.71
N ALA A 52 9.65 -3.60 -3.59
CA ALA A 52 8.55 -4.52 -3.38
C ALA A 52 7.21 -3.92 -3.80
N ARG A 53 6.28 -4.81 -4.14
CA ARG A 53 4.89 -4.48 -4.41
C ARG A 53 4.01 -5.52 -3.75
N LEU A 54 3.13 -5.09 -2.86
CA LEU A 54 2.34 -5.93 -1.97
C LEU A 54 0.87 -5.55 -2.13
N GLU A 55 0.02 -6.51 -2.51
CA GLU A 55 -1.43 -6.30 -2.50
C GLU A 55 -1.93 -6.17 -1.06
N LEU A 56 -2.73 -5.14 -0.76
CA LEU A 56 -3.37 -5.01 0.55
C LEU A 56 -4.44 -6.11 0.68
N PRO A 57 -4.30 -7.04 1.66
CA PRO A 57 -5.10 -8.26 1.68
C PRO A 57 -6.53 -8.08 2.18
N GLU A 58 -6.83 -7.00 2.90
CA GLU A 58 -8.10 -6.83 3.59
C GLU A 58 -8.82 -5.55 3.17
N TYR A 59 -10.15 -5.59 3.22
CA TYR A 59 -11.04 -4.48 2.93
C TYR A 59 -12.22 -4.47 3.92
N THR A 60 -12.24 -3.49 4.80
CA THR A 60 -13.28 -3.34 5.85
C THR A 60 -13.76 -1.89 5.86
N ASP A 61 -15.08 -1.67 5.80
CA ASP A 61 -15.68 -0.33 5.84
C ASP A 61 -15.02 0.67 4.87
N GLU A 62 -14.84 0.25 3.62
CA GLU A 62 -14.23 1.05 2.53
C GLU A 62 -12.74 1.37 2.71
N ILE A 63 -12.10 0.72 3.69
CA ILE A 63 -10.69 0.88 4.01
C ILE A 63 -9.95 -0.39 3.61
N TRP A 64 -8.98 -0.24 2.71
CA TRP A 64 -8.00 -1.26 2.38
C TRP A 64 -6.88 -1.24 3.40
N HIS A 65 -6.49 -2.41 3.92
CA HIS A 65 -5.46 -2.46 4.95
C HIS A 65 -4.59 -3.70 4.90
N GLY A 66 -3.41 -3.57 5.50
CA GLY A 66 -2.41 -4.63 5.63
C GLY A 66 -1.27 -4.22 6.56
N TYR A 67 -0.56 -5.21 7.09
CA TYR A 67 0.55 -5.01 8.00
C TYR A 67 1.83 -5.63 7.46
N VAL A 68 2.92 -4.87 7.44
CA VAL A 68 4.24 -5.34 6.98
C VAL A 68 5.16 -5.50 8.19
N PRO A 69 5.42 -6.74 8.66
CA PRO A 69 6.31 -6.98 9.78
C PRO A 69 7.74 -6.52 9.47
N LYS A 70 8.43 -6.03 10.49
CA LYS A 70 9.85 -5.60 10.45
C LYS A 70 10.15 -4.43 9.52
N LEU A 71 9.14 -3.83 8.90
CA LEU A 71 9.30 -2.55 8.22
C LEU A 71 9.59 -1.47 9.27
N GLN A 72 10.54 -0.59 8.98
CA GLN A 72 11.05 0.38 9.93
C GLN A 72 10.63 1.80 9.54
N PRO A 73 10.53 2.73 10.50
CA PRO A 73 10.39 4.15 10.20
C PRO A 73 11.46 4.64 9.22
N GLY A 74 11.04 5.49 8.28
CA GLY A 74 11.89 5.96 7.19
C GLY A 74 11.78 5.14 5.89
N ALA A 75 11.02 4.05 5.88
CA ALA A 75 10.68 3.35 4.63
C ALA A 75 9.89 4.27 3.67
N LEU A 76 10.34 4.33 2.43
CA LEU A 76 9.65 5.07 1.37
C LEU A 76 8.60 4.18 0.72
N TYR A 77 7.41 4.71 0.51
CA TYR A 77 6.29 3.97 -0.06
C TYR A 77 5.37 4.86 -0.88
N GLY A 78 4.54 4.24 -1.71
CA GLY A 78 3.39 4.85 -2.36
C GLY A 78 2.34 3.80 -2.69
N TYR A 79 1.23 4.22 -3.30
CA TYR A 79 0.15 3.31 -3.68
C TYR A 79 -0.07 3.24 -5.18
N ARG A 80 -0.45 2.05 -5.66
CA ARG A 80 -1.09 1.87 -6.96
C ARG A 80 -2.50 1.36 -6.74
N VAL A 81 -3.47 2.12 -7.22
CA VAL A 81 -4.88 1.84 -7.00
C VAL A 81 -5.53 1.46 -8.33
N TYR A 82 -6.10 0.26 -8.34
CA TYR A 82 -6.85 -0.31 -9.46
C TYR A 82 -8.33 -0.04 -9.27
N GLY A 83 -9.04 0.09 -10.37
CA GLY A 83 -10.48 0.33 -10.40
C GLY A 83 -10.91 0.83 -11.77
N PRO A 84 -12.17 1.24 -11.91
CA PRO A 84 -12.70 1.69 -13.20
C PRO A 84 -12.00 2.95 -13.71
N TYR A 85 -11.63 2.93 -14.99
CA TYR A 85 -11.31 4.14 -15.73
C TYR A 85 -12.52 4.52 -16.58
N ASP A 86 -13.41 5.32 -15.97
CA ASP A 86 -14.63 5.85 -16.59
C ASP A 86 -14.75 7.35 -16.28
N PRO A 87 -14.00 8.19 -17.02
CA PRO A 87 -13.91 9.62 -16.74
C PRO A 87 -15.24 10.38 -16.83
N GLU A 88 -16.19 9.88 -17.63
CA GLU A 88 -17.52 10.48 -17.82
C GLU A 88 -18.37 10.36 -16.54
N ASN A 89 -18.18 9.27 -15.79
CA ASN A 89 -18.77 9.08 -14.46
C ASN A 89 -17.81 9.46 -13.31
N GLY A 90 -16.69 10.12 -13.62
CA GLY A 90 -15.74 10.63 -12.62
C GLY A 90 -14.72 9.62 -12.11
N HIS A 91 -14.80 8.33 -12.50
CA HIS A 91 -13.83 7.32 -12.12
C HIS A 91 -12.54 7.44 -12.94
N ARG A 92 -11.40 7.63 -12.27
CA ARG A 92 -10.11 7.92 -12.91
C ARG A 92 -8.98 7.05 -12.39
N PHE A 93 -9.30 5.82 -11.97
CA PHE A 93 -8.29 4.88 -11.48
C PHE A 93 -7.26 4.59 -12.58
N ASN A 94 -5.99 4.72 -12.25
CA ASN A 94 -4.89 4.44 -13.17
C ASN A 94 -3.71 3.87 -12.39
N PRO A 95 -3.55 2.53 -12.34
CA PRO A 95 -2.51 1.91 -11.55
C PRO A 95 -1.10 2.20 -12.07
N ASN A 96 -0.95 2.80 -13.27
CA ASN A 96 0.36 3.24 -13.78
C ASN A 96 0.87 4.50 -13.07
N LYS A 97 0.01 5.24 -12.37
CA LYS A 97 0.37 6.42 -11.57
C LYS A 97 0.62 5.98 -10.12
N LEU A 98 1.82 6.28 -9.62
CA LEU A 98 2.10 6.18 -8.20
C LEU A 98 1.42 7.37 -7.50
N LEU A 99 0.69 7.08 -6.43
CA LEU A 99 0.05 8.06 -5.55
C LEU A 99 0.85 8.24 -4.25
#